data_AF-A0A059KQD6-F1
#
_entry.id   AF-A0A059KQD6-F1
#
_cell.length_a   1.000
_cell.length_b   1.000
_cell.length_c   1.000
_cell.angle_alpha   90.00
_cell.angle_beta   90.00
_cell.angle_gamma   90.00
#
_symmetry.space_group_name_H-M   'P 1'
#
loop_
_entity.id
_entity.type
_entity.pdbx_description
1 polymer ?
#
loop_
_entity_poly.entity_id
_entity_poly.type
_entity_poly.pdbx_seq_one_letter_code
_entity_poly.pdbx_strand_id
1 'polypeptide(L)'
;MELYIYYRIAESDAQAFAAELDALVPRLTARCPGLRSRWLRRPESRDGMLTIMEIHHHPDGLPAAMVRDIEDLLSSWPASRVGPRHVEAFTELPHSTHPDVHRRSCD
;
A
#
# COMPACT_ATOMS: atom_id res chain seq x y z
N MET A 1 7.18 -9.38 -5.24
CA MET A 1 6.81 -8.05 -5.79
C MET A 1 5.80 -7.41 -4.86
N GLU A 2 5.96 -6.12 -4.58
CA GLU A 2 5.08 -5.31 -3.74
C GLU A 2 4.63 -4.06 -4.49
N LEU A 3 3.41 -3.60 -4.23
CA LEU A 3 2.88 -2.34 -4.76
C LEU A 3 2.75 -1.32 -3.63
N TYR A 4 3.18 -0.10 -3.92
CA TYR A 4 3.10 1.06 -3.04
C TYR A 4 2.33 2.14 -3.79
N ILE A 5 1.17 2.51 -3.27
CA ILE A 5 0.24 3.43 -3.91
C ILE A 5 0.09 4.64 -3.00
N TYR A 6 0.36 5.83 -3.53
CA TYR A 6 0.28 7.09 -2.82
C TYR A 6 -0.85 7.93 -3.39
N TYR A 7 -1.67 8.51 -2.51
CA TYR A 7 -2.71 9.46 -2.90
C TYR A 7 -3.02 10.40 -1.74
N ARG A 8 -3.85 11.42 -2.02
CA ARG A 8 -4.16 12.47 -1.06
C ARG A 8 -5.65 12.57 -0.84
N ILE A 9 -6.06 12.58 0.41
CA ILE A 9 -7.46 12.85 0.80
C ILE A 9 -7.53 14.14 1.58
N ALA A 10 -8.68 14.80 1.55
CA ALA A 10 -8.94 15.90 2.46
C ALA A 10 -8.94 15.39 3.91
N GLU A 11 -8.36 16.15 4.83
CA GLU A 11 -8.34 15.79 6.25
C GLU A 11 -9.76 15.68 6.84
N SER A 12 -10.71 16.48 6.31
CA SER A 12 -12.13 16.39 6.63
C SER A 12 -12.75 15.02 6.29
N ASP A 13 -12.18 14.30 5.34
CA ASP A 13 -12.71 13.04 4.85
C ASP A 13 -12.09 11.83 5.57
N ALA A 14 -11.14 12.03 6.48
CA ALA A 14 -10.36 10.97 7.10
C ALA A 14 -11.24 9.92 7.79
N GLN A 15 -12.28 10.37 8.51
CA GLN A 15 -13.19 9.46 9.22
C GLN A 15 -14.04 8.62 8.25
N ALA A 16 -14.54 9.25 7.18
CA ALA A 16 -15.31 8.54 6.16
C ALA A 16 -14.44 7.55 5.39
N PHE A 17 -13.19 7.94 5.07
CA PHE A 17 -12.21 7.08 4.43
C PHE A 17 -11.90 5.83 5.29
N ALA A 18 -11.72 5.99 6.60
CA ALA A 18 -11.49 4.85 7.50
C ALA A 18 -12.67 3.86 7.50
N ALA A 19 -13.91 4.36 7.56
CA ALA A 19 -15.10 3.51 7.53
C ALA A 19 -15.25 2.77 6.18
N GLU A 20 -14.94 3.44 5.08
CA GLU A 20 -14.93 2.82 3.75
C GLU A 20 -13.85 1.74 3.63
N LEU A 21 -12.67 2.00 4.20
CA LEU A 21 -11.58 1.04 4.23
C LEU A 21 -11.96 -0.22 5.02
N ASP A 22 -12.60 -0.07 6.19
CA ASP A 22 -13.09 -1.20 7.00
C ASP A 22 -14.09 -2.08 6.22
N ALA A 23 -14.90 -1.49 5.35
CA ALA A 23 -15.82 -2.24 4.49
C ALA A 23 -15.13 -2.85 3.26
N LEU A 24 -14.07 -2.23 2.75
CA LEU A 24 -13.38 -2.64 1.53
C LEU A 24 -12.39 -3.78 1.78
N VAL A 25 -11.62 -3.74 2.88
CA VAL A 25 -10.57 -4.72 3.17
C VAL A 25 -11.08 -6.17 3.19
N PRO A 26 -12.22 -6.50 3.82
CA PRO A 26 -12.74 -7.87 3.77
C PRO A 26 -13.09 -8.33 2.35
N ARG A 27 -13.62 -7.43 1.51
CA ARG A 27 -13.96 -7.73 0.10
C ARG A 27 -12.69 -7.97 -0.72
N LEU A 28 -11.65 -7.20 -0.46
CA LEU A 28 -10.34 -7.35 -1.09
C LEU A 28 -9.71 -8.70 -0.73
N THR A 29 -9.70 -9.07 0.56
CA THR A 29 -9.19 -10.36 1.03
C THR A 29 -10.00 -11.54 0.47
N ALA A 30 -11.32 -11.41 0.35
CA ALA A 30 -12.17 -12.44 -0.24
C ALA A 30 -11.91 -12.62 -1.75
N ARG A 31 -11.65 -11.52 -2.48
CA ARG A 31 -11.40 -11.56 -3.93
C ARG A 31 -9.97 -11.97 -4.27
N CYS A 32 -9.00 -11.61 -3.43
CA CYS A 32 -7.59 -11.93 -3.58
C CYS A 32 -7.10 -12.71 -2.34
N PRO A 33 -7.38 -14.02 -2.24
CA PRO A 33 -6.91 -14.84 -1.12
C PRO A 33 -5.39 -14.77 -0.97
N GLY A 34 -4.90 -14.62 0.26
CA GLY A 34 -3.46 -14.51 0.55
C GLY A 34 -2.88 -13.10 0.40
N LEU A 35 -3.64 -12.15 -0.15
CA LEU A 35 -3.22 -10.75 -0.26
C LEU A 35 -3.09 -10.12 1.13
N ARG A 36 -1.95 -9.49 1.38
CA ARG A 36 -1.70 -8.69 2.57
C ARG A 36 -1.70 -7.23 2.15
N SER A 37 -2.65 -6.47 2.68
CA SER A 37 -2.78 -5.05 2.39
C SER A 37 -2.64 -4.22 3.66
N ARG A 38 -2.01 -3.05 3.55
CA ARG A 38 -1.82 -2.13 4.67
C ARG A 38 -1.98 -0.69 4.19
N TRP A 39 -2.69 0.12 4.97
CA TRP A 39 -2.80 1.55 4.75
C TRP A 39 -2.10 2.29 5.88
N LEU A 40 -1.30 3.27 5.51
CA LEU A 40 -0.60 4.19 6.39
C LEU A 40 -0.89 5.62 5.92
N ARG A 41 -0.64 6.59 6.78
CA ARG A 41 -0.57 8.00 6.38
C ARG A 41 0.73 8.60 6.83
N ARG A 42 1.18 9.67 6.14
CA ARG A 42 2.23 10.52 6.71
C ARG A 42 1.72 11.14 8.03
N PRO A 43 2.60 11.32 9.03
CA PRO A 43 2.23 11.98 10.28
C PRO A 43 1.71 13.39 10.06
N GLU A 44 2.32 14.12 9.13
CA GLU A 44 2.01 15.51 8.81
C GLU A 44 0.85 15.61 7.81
N SER A 45 -0.08 16.54 8.08
CA SER A 45 -0.98 17.07 7.06
C SER A 45 -0.32 18.28 6.38
N ARG A 46 -0.63 18.48 5.09
CA ARG A 46 -0.14 19.65 4.34
C ARG A 46 -1.28 20.23 3.53
N ASP A 47 -1.58 21.51 3.76
CA ASP A 47 -2.65 22.26 3.11
C ASP A 47 -4.03 21.60 3.28
N GLY A 48 -4.32 21.09 4.48
CA GLY A 48 -5.58 20.39 4.79
C GLY A 48 -5.73 19.01 4.15
N MET A 49 -4.65 18.44 3.63
CA MET A 49 -4.65 17.14 2.97
C MET A 49 -3.74 16.15 3.69
N LEU A 50 -4.19 14.91 3.77
CA LEU A 50 -3.43 13.77 4.26
C LEU A 50 -2.84 13.00 3.08
N THR A 51 -1.57 12.60 3.21
CA THR A 51 -0.96 11.67 2.23
C THR A 51 -1.10 10.25 2.74
N ILE A 52 -1.87 9.44 2.02
CA ILE A 52 -2.09 8.03 2.30
C ILE A 52 -1.08 7.22 1.50
N MET A 53 -0.57 6.15 2.10
CA MET A 53 0.22 5.12 1.47
C MET A 53 -0.48 3.79 1.66
N GLU A 54 -0.81 3.16 0.55
CA GLU A 54 -1.41 1.85 0.45
C GLU A 54 -0.35 0.85 -0.04
N ILE A 55 -0.23 -0.27 0.63
CA ILE A 55 0.77 -1.30 0.33
C ILE A 55 0.04 -2.60 0.08
N HIS A 56 0.36 -3.27 -1.03
CA HIS A 56 -0.10 -4.62 -1.33
C HIS A 56 1.09 -5.56 -1.52
N HIS A 57 1.00 -6.71 -0.87
CA HIS A 57 1.97 -7.78 -0.99
C HIS A 57 1.23 -9.13 -1.03
N HIS A 58 1.71 -10.02 -1.88
CA HIS A 58 1.26 -11.42 -1.90
C HIS A 58 2.49 -12.33 -1.93
N PRO A 59 2.54 -13.39 -1.10
CA PRO A 59 3.72 -14.25 -0.98
C PRO A 59 4.11 -14.91 -2.30
N ASP A 60 3.13 -15.29 -3.12
CA ASP A 60 3.35 -15.89 -4.44
C ASP A 60 3.54 -14.83 -5.56
N GLY A 61 3.71 -13.56 -5.18
CA GLY A 61 3.74 -12.42 -6.09
C GLY A 61 2.35 -11.92 -6.49
N LEU A 62 2.33 -10.78 -7.19
CA LEU A 62 1.12 -10.08 -7.62
C LEU A 62 0.96 -10.22 -9.14
N PRO A 63 0.26 -11.26 -9.65
CA PRO A 63 0.03 -11.40 -11.08
C PRO A 63 -0.86 -10.25 -11.59
N ALA A 64 -0.73 -9.90 -12.87
CA ALA A 64 -1.46 -8.78 -13.47
C ALA A 64 -2.99 -8.86 -13.29
N ALA A 65 -3.56 -10.07 -13.23
CA ALA A 65 -4.98 -10.26 -12.94
C ALA A 65 -5.37 -9.81 -11.52
N MET A 66 -4.53 -10.12 -10.52
CA MET A 66 -4.75 -9.69 -9.14
C MET A 66 -4.57 -8.17 -9.00
N VAL A 67 -3.58 -7.59 -9.70
CA VAL A 67 -3.39 -6.13 -9.73
C VAL A 67 -4.64 -5.44 -10.28
N ARG A 68 -5.20 -5.94 -11.38
CA ARG A 68 -6.48 -5.45 -11.93
C ARG A 68 -7.65 -5.59 -10.95
N ASP A 69 -7.75 -6.73 -10.26
CA ASP A 69 -8.81 -6.93 -9.26
C ASP A 69 -8.71 -5.96 -8.08
N ILE A 70 -7.48 -5.63 -7.66
CA ILE A 70 -7.20 -4.60 -6.65
C ILE A 70 -7.64 -3.23 -7.19
N GLU A 71 -7.19 -2.85 -8.40
CA GLU A 71 -7.55 -1.58 -9.05
C GLU A 71 -9.07 -1.40 -9.20
N ASP A 72 -9.77 -2.45 -9.66
CA ASP A 72 -11.23 -2.45 -9.87
C ASP A 72 -12.00 -2.29 -8.55
N LEU A 73 -11.53 -2.86 -7.44
CA LEU A 73 -12.17 -2.67 -6.13
C LEU A 73 -11.93 -1.25 -5.59
N LEU A 74 -10.74 -0.72 -5.78
CA LEU A 74 -10.33 0.61 -5.30
C LEU A 74 -10.85 1.76 -6.17
N SER A 75 -11.30 1.48 -7.40
CA SER A 75 -11.90 2.48 -8.28
C SER A 75 -13.21 3.05 -7.75
N SER A 76 -13.80 2.42 -6.73
CA SER A 76 -14.96 2.93 -5.99
C SER A 76 -14.71 4.28 -5.31
N TRP A 77 -13.44 4.63 -5.04
CA TRP A 77 -13.07 5.96 -4.58
C TRP A 77 -12.82 6.89 -5.78
N PRO A 78 -13.69 7.89 -6.01
CA PRO A 78 -13.59 8.74 -7.20
C PRO A 78 -12.33 9.59 -7.15
N ALA A 79 -11.70 9.79 -8.31
CA ALA A 79 -10.49 10.62 -8.44
C ALA A 79 -10.70 12.06 -7.96
N SER A 80 -11.93 12.56 -7.96
CA SER A 80 -12.28 13.88 -7.40
C SER A 80 -12.08 13.98 -5.89
N ARG A 81 -12.08 12.85 -5.16
CA ARG A 81 -11.93 12.81 -3.70
C ARG A 81 -10.52 12.45 -3.26
N VAL A 82 -9.90 11.47 -3.92
CA VAL A 82 -8.57 10.95 -3.54
C VAL A 82 -7.43 11.52 -4.39
N GLY A 83 -7.75 12.35 -5.39
CA GLY A 83 -6.78 12.89 -6.32
C GLY A 83 -6.13 11.81 -7.22
N PRO A 84 -5.03 12.16 -7.90
CA PRO A 84 -4.26 11.20 -8.68
C PRO A 84 -3.58 10.18 -7.75
N ARG A 85 -3.58 8.91 -8.16
CA ARG A 85 -2.82 7.83 -7.51
C ARG A 85 -1.46 7.73 -8.17
N HIS A 86 -0.41 7.75 -7.37
CA HIS A 86 0.96 7.45 -7.79
C HIS A 86 1.28 6.02 -7.38
N VAL A 87 1.68 5.19 -8.34
CA VAL A 87 1.91 3.75 -8.13
C VAL A 87 3.38 3.45 -8.34
N GLU A 88 3.97 2.75 -7.38
CA GLU A 88 5.34 2.24 -7.44
C GLU A 88 5.32 0.73 -7.21
N ALA A 89 6.10 0.00 -8.01
CA ALA A 89 6.23 -1.45 -7.92
C ALA A 89 7.66 -1.83 -7.58
N PHE A 90 7.84 -2.68 -6.58
CA PHE A 90 9.14 -3.12 -6.10
C PHE A 90 9.26 -4.64 -6.17
N THR A 91 10.44 -5.14 -6.52
CA THR A 91 10.77 -6.56 -6.39
C THR A 91 11.95 -6.71 -5.45
N GLU A 92 12.04 -7.87 -4.80
CA GLU A 92 13.19 -8.17 -3.95
C GLU A 92 14.48 -8.13 -4.77
N LEU A 93 15.52 -7.55 -4.18
CA LEU A 93 16.86 -7.64 -4.75
C LEU A 93 17.36 -9.09 -4.64
N PRO A 94 18.07 -9.60 -5.64
CA PRO A 94 18.85 -10.82 -5.47
C PRO A 94 19.80 -10.59 -4.29
N HIS A 95 19.74 -11.45 -3.28
CA HIS A 95 20.67 -11.38 -2.17
C HIS A 95 22.08 -11.72 -2.68
N SER A 96 22.94 -10.72 -2.81
CA SER A 96 24.38 -10.95 -2.79
C SER A 96 24.80 -11.08 -1.34
N THR A 97 25.36 -12.24 -0.96
CA THR A 97 25.90 -12.49 0.38
C THR A 97 26.92 -11.41 0.71
N HIS A 98 26.52 -10.38 1.46
CA HIS A 98 27.46 -9.45 2.03
C HIS A 98 28.23 -10.21 3.13
N PRO A 99 29.57 -10.31 3.08
CA PRO A 99 30.31 -10.91 4.17
C PRO A 99 30.05 -10.08 5.44
N ASP A 100 29.67 -10.77 6.52
CA ASP A 100 29.40 -10.18 7.84
C ASP A 100 30.53 -9.22 8.25
N VAL A 101 30.26 -7.91 8.23
CA VAL A 101 31.17 -6.87 8.73
C VAL A 101 30.89 -6.63 10.22
N HIS A 102 30.73 -7.68 11.02
CA HIS A 102 30.73 -7.56 12.49
C HIS A 102 31.36 -8.78 13.16
N ARG A 103 32.69 -8.88 13.06
CA ARG A 103 33.49 -9.51 14.12
C ARG A 103 34.65 -8.58 14.52
N ARG A 104 34.37 -7.65 15.43
CA ARG A 104 35.42 -7.17 16.34
C ARG A 104 35.12 -7.77 17.71
N SER A 105 35.82 -8.86 18.00
CA SER A 105 36.04 -9.29 19.37
C SER A 105 36.79 -8.16 20.08
N CYS A 106 36.20 -7.64 21.16
CA CYS A 106 36.97 -6.95 22.18
C CYS A 106 37.44 -8.03 23.15
N ASP A 107 38.73 -8.36 23.07
CA ASP A 107 39.50 -8.91 24.20
C ASP A 107 40.25 -7.76 24.88
#